data_AF-A0A674H043-F1
#
_entry.id   AF-A0A674H043-F1
#
_cell.length_a   1.000
_cell.length_b   1.000
_cell.length_c   1.000
_cell.angle_alpha   90.00
_cell.angle_beta   90.00
_cell.angle_gamma   90.00
#
_symmetry.space_group_name_H-M   'P 1'
#
loop_
_entity.id
_entity.type
_entity.pdbx_description
1 polymer ?
#
loop_
_entity_poly.entity_id
_entity_poly.type
_entity_poly.pdbx_seq_one_letter_code
_entity_poly.pdbx_strand_id
1 'polypeptide(L)'
;MASGINNIHQPGTCNGSKAARSSSAEEYNREMHVKMCKKIAQLTKVIYALNTKNDEHEDSIQALREAHEEEIQNILAETRETILQCKSKVEEEQLLRKHIQALEIAVAQHKRLKEEALAELILCRKQAEEKESRTEEKKAQTGLSADTVDNTAGFENKLPHLNQEFDGLLNECKAFRGENLDKKVNLDEKCSVERHFVMNEMENLKSKDQKTSEEYTQKTRKLQTPCETEKETLKKAVQQSVLETNSQQGEMEQKMSSEAEEGFLLQQVKKLEADLEEKSQKINERRKHSQKLKERIQELQTQLDEFKRKSECELKQLEKEKEILTGKLQNSSLEVAQLKQILEQQANNFKESLKKHNLQSNKEKEKLLQDLQNTTKENQNVKLQLEASHQKVLKMLEKNKNQELKETEERLKKEFNETFKIQHQSHRLEIQTLEEKAKKELHYELEQIQKQQTLLLGSLRMELSEQQTSCTSLKKQIEELQMELRSVRTLKKQQEGSSQSQIRSLHDELEKCQSEISELKKENLLLKDAMELLSAELESQKQEAAQLQDRDKQHRRFALNSHLTVLIRDSIIMPEWSSKCDACQNLSFLKY
;
A
#
# COMPACT_ATOMS: atom_id res chain seq x y z
N MET A 1 -25.04 30.43 -39.73
CA MET A 1 -26.14 29.85 -40.54
C MET A 1 -26.92 28.93 -39.61
N ALA A 2 -28.25 28.82 -39.63
CA ALA A 2 -29.25 29.46 -40.49
C ALA A 2 -30.44 29.98 -39.64
N SER A 3 -31.38 30.70 -40.26
CA SER A 3 -32.51 31.34 -39.56
C SER A 3 -33.64 30.35 -39.25
N GLY A 4 -34.26 30.48 -38.07
CA GLY A 4 -35.57 29.90 -37.74
C GLY A 4 -36.60 31.01 -37.47
N ILE A 5 -37.61 31.12 -38.33
CA ILE A 5 -38.68 32.13 -38.21
C ILE A 5 -39.81 31.56 -37.34
N ASN A 6 -40.39 32.35 -36.44
CA ASN A 6 -41.75 32.13 -35.96
C ASN A 6 -42.42 33.44 -35.53
N ASN A 7 -43.63 33.70 -36.07
CA ASN A 7 -44.44 34.88 -35.78
C ASN A 7 -45.52 34.56 -34.75
N ILE A 8 -45.60 35.31 -33.64
CA ILE A 8 -46.82 35.36 -32.81
C ILE A 8 -47.16 36.81 -32.41
N HIS A 9 -48.17 37.35 -33.09
CA HIS A 9 -49.15 38.37 -32.69
C HIS A 9 -48.82 39.41 -31.59
N GLN A 10 -49.02 40.69 -31.96
CA GLN A 10 -49.42 41.73 -31.01
C GLN A 10 -50.84 41.49 -30.48
N PRO A 11 -51.16 41.84 -29.23
CA PRO A 11 -52.54 41.93 -28.75
C PRO A 11 -53.20 43.23 -29.23
N GLY A 12 -54.40 43.11 -29.83
CA GLY A 12 -55.15 44.25 -30.37
C GLY A 12 -55.77 45.15 -29.30
N THR A 13 -55.88 46.44 -29.60
CA THR A 13 -56.54 47.44 -28.75
C THR A 13 -58.07 47.25 -28.78
N CYS A 14 -58.72 47.19 -27.61
CA CYS A 14 -60.19 47.18 -27.52
C CYS A 14 -60.68 48.10 -26.40
N ASN A 15 -61.39 49.17 -26.77
CA ASN A 15 -62.11 50.05 -25.84
C ASN A 15 -63.57 49.58 -25.73
N GLY A 16 -63.97 49.07 -24.57
CA GLY A 16 -65.37 48.77 -24.22
C GLY A 16 -65.85 49.67 -23.09
N SER A 17 -67.03 50.28 -23.22
CA SER A 17 -67.52 51.32 -22.30
C SER A 17 -68.49 50.82 -21.23
N LYS A 18 -68.38 51.41 -20.02
CA LYS A 18 -69.41 51.55 -18.97
C LYS A 18 -70.39 50.38 -18.74
N ALA A 19 -70.14 49.63 -17.67
CA ALA A 19 -71.20 49.14 -16.78
C ALA A 19 -70.75 49.31 -15.32
N ALA A 20 -71.62 49.82 -14.44
CA ALA A 20 -71.28 50.10 -13.04
C ALA A 20 -72.24 49.36 -12.10
N ARG A 21 -71.82 48.15 -11.64
CA ARG A 21 -72.23 47.44 -10.40
C ARG A 21 -71.87 45.93 -10.45
N SER A 22 -70.57 45.62 -10.39
CA SER A 22 -70.07 44.24 -10.22
C SER A 22 -68.70 44.16 -9.50
N SER A 23 -68.14 45.29 -9.06
CA SER A 23 -66.69 45.45 -8.89
C SER A 23 -66.04 44.50 -7.88
N SER A 24 -66.60 44.31 -6.68
CA SER A 24 -65.90 43.62 -5.57
C SER A 24 -65.48 42.19 -5.91
N ALA A 25 -66.31 41.41 -6.60
CA ALA A 25 -65.99 40.02 -6.97
C ALA A 25 -64.95 39.94 -8.09
N GLU A 26 -65.06 40.81 -9.10
CA GLU A 26 -64.09 40.87 -10.20
C GLU A 26 -62.73 41.46 -9.79
N GLU A 27 -62.74 42.36 -8.81
CA GLU A 27 -61.56 43.01 -8.24
C GLU A 27 -60.82 42.05 -7.31
N TYR A 28 -61.55 41.29 -6.47
CA TYR A 28 -61.01 40.19 -5.68
C TYR A 28 -60.37 39.10 -6.57
N ASN A 29 -61.04 38.66 -7.64
CA ASN A 29 -60.46 37.70 -8.58
C ASN A 29 -59.22 38.28 -9.30
N ARG A 30 -59.22 39.55 -9.70
CA ARG A 30 -58.02 40.22 -10.25
C ARG A 30 -56.87 40.24 -9.24
N GLU A 31 -57.14 40.58 -7.98
CA GLU A 31 -56.12 40.58 -6.93
C GLU A 31 -55.57 39.16 -6.67
N MET A 32 -56.43 38.15 -6.68
CA MET A 32 -56.04 36.74 -6.58
C MET A 32 -55.16 36.29 -7.75
N HIS A 33 -55.54 36.61 -8.99
CA HIS A 33 -54.71 36.33 -10.17
C HIS A 33 -53.34 37.04 -10.08
N VAL A 34 -53.29 38.30 -9.63
CA VAL A 34 -52.02 39.03 -9.43
C VAL A 34 -51.16 38.38 -8.34
N LYS A 35 -51.76 37.93 -7.22
CA LYS A 35 -51.05 37.15 -6.18
C LYS A 35 -50.51 35.83 -6.74
N MET A 36 -51.29 35.12 -7.56
CA MET A 36 -50.89 33.86 -8.18
C MET A 36 -49.76 34.06 -9.20
N CYS A 37 -49.85 35.08 -10.07
CA CYS A 37 -48.79 35.44 -11.03
C CYS A 37 -47.50 35.85 -10.31
N LYS A 38 -47.59 36.62 -9.21
CA LYS A 38 -46.43 36.93 -8.36
C LYS A 38 -45.81 35.66 -7.76
N LYS A 39 -46.61 34.67 -7.36
CA LYS A 39 -46.10 33.40 -6.81
C LYS A 39 -45.46 32.51 -7.87
N ILE A 40 -46.04 32.45 -9.07
CA ILE A 40 -45.45 31.79 -10.25
C ILE A 40 -44.10 32.43 -10.57
N ALA A 41 -44.02 33.76 -10.70
CA ALA A 41 -42.77 34.47 -10.99
C ALA A 41 -41.69 34.27 -9.90
N GLN A 42 -42.07 34.19 -8.62
CA GLN A 42 -41.15 33.81 -7.54
C GLN A 42 -40.61 32.38 -7.74
N LEU A 43 -41.49 31.42 -8.04
CA LEU A 43 -41.09 30.02 -8.26
C LEU A 43 -40.20 29.89 -9.51
N THR A 44 -40.55 30.52 -10.63
CA THR A 44 -39.71 30.55 -11.84
C THR A 44 -38.31 31.12 -11.55
N LYS A 45 -38.22 32.20 -10.77
CA LYS A 45 -36.91 32.77 -10.37
C LYS A 45 -36.10 31.82 -9.49
N VAL A 46 -36.75 31.10 -8.57
CA VAL A 46 -36.08 30.09 -7.72
C VAL A 46 -35.64 28.89 -8.53
N ILE A 47 -36.47 28.37 -9.44
CA ILE A 47 -36.12 27.26 -10.35
C ILE A 47 -34.94 27.65 -11.23
N TYR A 48 -34.95 28.83 -11.84
CA TYR A 48 -33.82 29.31 -12.64
C TYR A 48 -32.54 29.39 -11.79
N ALA A 49 -32.59 30.00 -10.61
CA ALA A 49 -31.43 30.14 -9.73
C ALA A 49 -30.91 28.79 -9.19
N LEU A 50 -31.77 27.78 -9.01
CA LEU A 50 -31.36 26.43 -8.65
C LEU A 50 -30.75 25.68 -9.84
N ASN A 51 -31.33 25.81 -11.03
CA ASN A 51 -30.79 25.19 -12.25
C ASN A 51 -29.40 25.74 -12.57
N THR A 52 -29.22 27.07 -12.64
CA THR A 52 -27.90 27.68 -12.86
C THR A 52 -26.87 27.21 -11.82
N LYS A 53 -27.29 26.98 -10.57
CA LYS A 53 -26.38 26.45 -9.55
C LYS A 53 -26.06 24.96 -9.71
N ASN A 54 -27.00 24.18 -10.24
CA ASN A 54 -26.73 22.79 -10.62
C ASN A 54 -25.81 22.74 -11.85
N ASP A 55 -26.00 23.62 -12.82
CA ASP A 55 -25.12 23.76 -13.99
C ASP A 55 -23.69 24.11 -13.53
N GLU A 56 -23.53 25.12 -12.66
CA GLU A 56 -22.25 25.47 -11.99
C GLU A 56 -21.63 24.28 -11.21
N HIS A 57 -22.45 23.40 -10.63
CA HIS A 57 -21.98 22.22 -9.90
C HIS A 57 -21.57 21.07 -10.83
N GLU A 58 -22.28 20.81 -11.93
CA GLU A 58 -21.88 19.84 -12.94
C GLU A 58 -20.61 20.28 -13.67
N ASP A 59 -20.49 21.57 -14.04
CA ASP A 59 -19.24 22.14 -14.59
C ASP A 59 -18.06 21.95 -13.61
N SER A 60 -18.29 22.19 -12.31
CA SER A 60 -17.26 22.00 -11.27
C SER A 60 -16.87 20.53 -11.08
N ILE A 61 -17.84 19.61 -11.16
CA ILE A 61 -17.60 18.16 -11.11
C ILE A 61 -16.85 17.68 -12.37
N GLN A 62 -17.18 18.23 -13.54
CA GLN A 62 -16.54 17.87 -14.79
C GLN A 62 -15.09 18.36 -14.85
N ALA A 63 -14.83 19.62 -14.46
CA ALA A 63 -13.47 20.14 -14.34
C ALA A 63 -12.61 19.34 -13.34
N LEU A 64 -13.20 18.86 -12.24
CA LEU A 64 -12.50 17.98 -11.28
C LEU A 64 -12.18 16.60 -11.88
N ARG A 65 -13.09 16.03 -12.68
CA ARG A 65 -12.83 14.76 -13.40
C ARG A 65 -11.71 14.92 -14.43
N GLU A 66 -11.72 16.02 -15.19
CA GLU A 66 -10.71 16.30 -16.21
C GLU A 66 -9.34 16.50 -15.56
N ALA A 67 -9.23 17.27 -14.47
CA ALA A 67 -7.98 17.44 -13.73
C ALA A 67 -7.44 16.12 -13.14
N HIS A 68 -8.31 15.25 -12.62
CA HIS A 68 -7.90 13.92 -12.13
C HIS A 68 -7.46 12.98 -13.27
N GLU A 69 -8.10 13.03 -14.44
CA GLU A 69 -7.68 12.25 -15.61
C GLU A 69 -6.32 12.75 -16.14
N GLU A 70 -6.10 14.08 -16.21
CA GLU A 70 -4.79 14.65 -16.54
C GLU A 70 -3.69 14.22 -15.56
N GLU A 71 -3.97 14.21 -14.25
CA GLU A 71 -3.02 13.73 -13.24
C GLU A 71 -2.69 12.24 -13.44
N ILE A 72 -3.69 11.39 -13.72
CA ILE A 72 -3.50 9.97 -14.04
C ILE A 72 -2.64 9.80 -15.29
N GLN A 73 -2.93 10.53 -16.38
CA GLN A 73 -2.14 10.46 -17.62
C GLN A 73 -0.71 10.96 -17.41
N ASN A 74 -0.50 12.00 -16.59
CA ASN A 74 0.83 12.51 -16.25
C ASN A 74 1.66 11.48 -15.46
N ILE A 75 1.08 10.87 -14.41
CA ILE A 75 1.72 9.80 -13.64
C ILE A 75 2.07 8.60 -14.54
N LEU A 76 1.19 8.23 -15.47
CA LEU A 76 1.45 7.18 -16.45
C LEU A 76 2.57 7.56 -17.44
N ALA A 77 2.70 8.84 -17.83
CA ALA A 77 3.78 9.32 -18.67
C ALA A 77 5.13 9.30 -17.95
N GLU A 78 5.21 9.84 -16.73
CA GLU A 78 6.41 9.80 -15.88
C GLU A 78 6.86 8.37 -15.57
N THR A 79 5.91 7.48 -15.28
CA THR A 79 6.18 6.04 -15.06
C THR A 79 6.76 5.39 -16.33
N ARG A 80 6.28 5.74 -17.53
CA ARG A 80 6.82 5.23 -18.79
C ARG A 80 8.23 5.77 -19.08
N GLU A 81 8.48 7.05 -18.82
CA GLU A 81 9.79 7.65 -19.03
C GLU A 81 10.83 7.05 -18.07
N THR A 82 10.52 6.96 -16.78
CA THR A 82 11.42 6.37 -15.77
C THR A 82 11.74 4.90 -16.07
N ILE A 83 10.77 4.11 -16.55
CA ILE A 83 11.02 2.75 -17.06
C ILE A 83 11.97 2.77 -18.27
N LEU A 84 11.80 3.70 -19.22
CA LEU A 84 12.67 3.82 -20.39
C LEU A 84 14.11 4.19 -19.99
N GLN A 85 14.28 5.16 -19.08
CA GLN A 85 15.58 5.55 -18.54
C GLN A 85 16.26 4.38 -17.79
N CYS A 86 15.51 3.63 -16.99
CA CYS A 86 16.01 2.43 -16.32
C CYS A 86 16.46 1.35 -17.32
N LYS A 87 15.74 1.18 -18.44
CA LYS A 87 16.14 0.26 -19.50
C LYS A 87 17.45 0.66 -20.16
N SER A 88 17.64 1.94 -20.50
CA SER A 88 18.93 2.46 -21.03
C SER A 88 20.09 2.16 -20.07
N LYS A 89 19.90 2.48 -18.79
CA LYS A 89 20.92 2.24 -17.75
C LYS A 89 21.29 0.76 -17.60
N VAL A 90 20.34 -0.16 -17.76
CA VAL A 90 20.61 -1.62 -17.76
C VAL A 90 21.36 -2.08 -19.02
N GLU A 91 21.04 -1.52 -20.19
CA GLU A 91 21.75 -1.81 -21.44
C GLU A 91 23.21 -1.28 -21.38
N GLU A 92 23.41 -0.06 -20.86
CA GLU A 92 24.71 0.54 -20.56
C GLU A 92 25.51 -0.30 -19.53
N GLU A 93 24.88 -0.71 -18.43
CA GLU A 93 25.52 -1.58 -17.42
C GLU A 93 25.95 -2.93 -18.03
N GLN A 94 25.13 -3.51 -18.91
CA GLN A 94 25.48 -4.76 -19.59
C GLN A 94 26.67 -4.59 -20.56
N LEU A 95 26.81 -3.44 -21.20
CA LEU A 95 28.00 -3.11 -22.01
C LEU A 95 29.24 -2.92 -21.12
N LEU A 96 29.12 -2.21 -20.00
CA LEU A 96 30.21 -2.05 -19.03
C LEU A 96 30.67 -3.39 -18.43
N ARG A 97 29.74 -4.28 -18.07
CA ARG A 97 30.06 -5.65 -17.61
C ARG A 97 30.84 -6.45 -18.65
N LYS A 98 30.45 -6.39 -19.93
CA LYS A 98 31.18 -7.04 -21.05
C LYS A 98 32.60 -6.45 -21.21
N HIS A 99 32.74 -5.12 -21.07
CA HIS A 99 34.04 -4.47 -21.16
C HIS A 99 34.97 -4.84 -19.99
N ILE A 100 34.46 -4.86 -18.76
CA ILE A 100 35.19 -5.30 -17.57
C ILE A 100 35.66 -6.75 -17.75
N GLN A 101 34.79 -7.65 -18.17
CA GLN A 101 35.15 -9.06 -18.42
C GLN A 101 36.28 -9.20 -19.48
N ALA A 102 36.25 -8.39 -20.54
CA ALA A 102 37.32 -8.37 -21.53
C ALA A 102 38.66 -7.86 -20.96
N LEU A 103 38.63 -6.83 -20.10
CA LEU A 103 39.81 -6.33 -19.40
C LEU A 103 40.36 -7.37 -18.40
N GLU A 104 39.51 -8.07 -17.65
CA GLU A 104 39.90 -9.14 -16.74
C GLU A 104 40.61 -10.28 -17.47
N ILE A 105 40.09 -10.70 -18.63
CA ILE A 105 40.71 -11.70 -19.50
C ILE A 105 42.08 -11.21 -20.00
N ALA A 106 42.18 -9.96 -20.47
CA ALA A 106 43.44 -9.39 -20.94
C ALA A 106 44.50 -9.28 -19.82
N VAL A 107 44.10 -8.87 -18.61
CA VAL A 107 44.98 -8.84 -17.44
C VAL A 107 45.44 -10.24 -17.03
N ALA A 108 44.55 -11.24 -17.07
CA ALA A 108 44.89 -12.64 -16.78
C ALA A 108 45.80 -13.27 -17.86
N GLN A 109 45.68 -12.86 -19.13
CA GLN A 109 46.61 -13.23 -20.20
C GLN A 109 47.99 -12.58 -20.00
N HIS A 110 48.04 -11.26 -19.78
CA HIS A 110 49.28 -10.52 -19.54
C HIS A 110 50.02 -11.04 -18.29
N LYS A 111 49.30 -11.41 -17.23
CA LYS A 111 49.89 -12.04 -16.04
C LYS A 111 50.60 -13.36 -16.39
N ARG A 112 49.94 -14.26 -17.14
CA ARG A 112 50.53 -15.54 -17.56
C ARG A 112 51.76 -15.35 -18.45
N LEU A 113 51.68 -14.48 -19.46
CA LEU A 113 52.82 -14.16 -20.34
C LEU A 113 54.01 -13.59 -19.56
N LYS A 114 53.77 -12.81 -18.51
CA LYS A 114 54.84 -12.32 -17.61
C LYS A 114 55.45 -13.45 -16.77
N GLU A 115 54.64 -14.37 -16.27
CA GLU A 115 55.11 -15.54 -15.49
C GLU A 115 55.91 -16.51 -16.37
N GLU A 116 55.48 -16.72 -17.62
CA GLU A 116 56.16 -17.50 -18.65
C GLU A 116 57.52 -16.90 -19.05
N ALA A 117 57.56 -15.61 -19.41
CA ALA A 117 58.82 -14.92 -19.74
C ALA A 117 59.81 -14.86 -18.56
N LEU A 118 59.32 -14.82 -17.30
CA LEU A 118 60.18 -14.93 -16.11
C LEU A 118 60.76 -16.35 -15.94
N ALA A 119 59.98 -17.39 -16.25
CA ALA A 119 60.46 -18.77 -16.25
C ALA A 119 61.50 -19.02 -17.36
N GLU A 120 61.29 -18.49 -18.56
CA GLU A 120 62.25 -18.52 -19.66
C GLU A 120 63.57 -17.82 -19.27
N LEU A 121 63.51 -16.63 -18.65
CA LEU A 121 64.69 -15.91 -18.17
C LEU A 121 65.48 -16.73 -17.15
N ILE A 122 64.79 -17.39 -16.21
CA ILE A 122 65.42 -18.29 -15.22
C ILE A 122 66.07 -19.50 -15.90
N LEU A 123 65.44 -20.10 -16.91
CA LEU A 123 66.02 -21.20 -17.69
C LEU A 123 67.24 -20.75 -18.50
N CYS A 124 67.16 -19.61 -19.18
CA CYS A 124 68.27 -19.03 -19.95
C CYS A 124 69.47 -18.70 -19.04
N ARG A 125 69.21 -18.20 -17.83
CA ARG A 125 70.26 -17.96 -16.83
C ARG A 125 70.92 -19.26 -16.40
N LYS A 126 70.14 -20.28 -16.01
CA LYS A 126 70.67 -21.60 -15.65
C LYS A 126 71.49 -22.24 -16.77
N GLN A 127 71.07 -22.08 -18.03
CA GLN A 127 71.85 -22.55 -19.18
C GLN A 127 73.12 -21.72 -19.44
N ALA A 128 73.19 -20.47 -19.00
CA ALA A 128 74.42 -19.67 -19.02
C ALA A 128 75.37 -20.13 -17.90
N GLU A 129 74.86 -20.22 -16.67
CA GLU A 129 75.56 -20.75 -15.49
C GLU A 129 76.13 -22.17 -15.74
N GLU A 130 75.35 -23.06 -16.37
CA GLU A 130 75.80 -24.41 -16.74
C GLU A 130 76.80 -24.42 -17.91
N LYS A 131 76.71 -23.48 -18.86
CA LYS A 131 77.75 -23.35 -19.91
C LYS A 131 79.04 -22.79 -19.34
N GLU A 132 78.95 -21.84 -18.41
CA GLU A 132 80.07 -21.27 -17.68
C GLU A 132 80.79 -22.35 -16.89
N SER A 133 80.10 -23.09 -16.01
CA SER A 133 80.70 -24.21 -15.26
C SER A 133 81.24 -25.31 -16.18
N ARG A 134 80.55 -25.68 -17.27
CA ARG A 134 81.10 -26.61 -18.28
C ARG A 134 82.32 -26.06 -19.02
N THR A 135 82.54 -24.74 -19.08
CA THR A 135 83.80 -24.17 -19.59
C THR A 135 84.88 -24.11 -18.53
N GLU A 136 84.55 -23.98 -17.25
CA GLU A 136 85.50 -24.10 -16.14
C GLU A 136 85.96 -25.55 -15.95
N GLU A 137 85.05 -26.52 -15.96
CA GLU A 137 85.38 -27.95 -16.00
C GLU A 137 86.22 -28.30 -17.22
N LYS A 138 85.93 -27.75 -18.40
CA LYS A 138 86.77 -27.96 -19.59
C LYS A 138 88.12 -27.26 -19.51
N LYS A 139 88.25 -26.09 -18.86
CA LYS A 139 89.55 -25.48 -18.56
C LYS A 139 90.34 -26.38 -17.61
N ALA A 140 89.71 -26.90 -16.56
CA ALA A 140 90.34 -27.83 -15.61
C ALA A 140 90.76 -29.16 -16.27
N GLN A 141 89.90 -29.73 -17.13
CA GLN A 141 90.18 -30.98 -17.84
C GLN A 141 91.23 -30.82 -18.96
N THR A 142 91.28 -29.65 -19.61
CA THR A 142 92.36 -29.29 -20.54
C THR A 142 93.68 -29.00 -19.80
N GLY A 143 93.59 -28.59 -18.53
CA GLY A 143 94.73 -28.40 -17.62
C GLY A 143 95.51 -29.67 -17.26
N LEU A 144 95.08 -30.85 -17.75
CA LEU A 144 95.83 -32.11 -17.64
C LEU A 144 96.81 -32.36 -18.81
N SER A 145 97.14 -31.33 -19.59
CA SER A 145 98.35 -31.29 -20.44
C SER A 145 99.36 -30.31 -19.85
N ALA A 146 100.41 -30.83 -19.22
CA ALA A 146 101.32 -30.07 -18.38
C ALA A 146 102.44 -29.36 -19.18
N ASP A 147 102.09 -28.29 -19.91
CA ASP A 147 103.08 -27.50 -20.69
C ASP A 147 102.82 -25.97 -20.70
N THR A 148 101.96 -25.45 -19.81
CA THR A 148 101.70 -24.00 -19.67
C THR A 148 101.72 -23.45 -18.24
N VAL A 149 101.98 -24.29 -17.22
CA VAL A 149 101.90 -23.92 -15.80
C VAL A 149 103.06 -23.02 -15.34
N ASP A 150 104.23 -23.16 -15.98
CA ASP A 150 105.46 -22.47 -15.55
C ASP A 150 105.41 -20.94 -15.76
N ASN A 151 104.55 -20.46 -16.68
CA ASN A 151 104.37 -19.03 -16.95
C ASN A 151 103.34 -18.33 -16.02
N THR A 152 102.54 -19.05 -15.23
CA THR A 152 101.58 -18.43 -14.28
C THR A 152 102.09 -18.38 -12.84
N ALA A 153 102.91 -19.35 -12.42
CA ALA A 153 103.53 -19.37 -11.09
C ALA A 153 104.42 -18.13 -10.81
N GLY A 154 104.97 -17.51 -11.87
CA GLY A 154 105.75 -16.27 -11.80
C GLY A 154 104.94 -14.98 -11.58
N PHE A 155 103.60 -15.05 -11.63
CA PHE A 155 102.70 -13.90 -11.39
C PHE A 155 101.92 -14.00 -10.08
N GLU A 156 101.45 -15.18 -9.68
CA GLU A 156 100.75 -15.34 -8.38
C GLU A 156 101.65 -14.97 -7.18
N ASN A 157 102.94 -15.30 -7.24
CA ASN A 157 103.92 -14.89 -6.22
C ASN A 157 104.22 -13.37 -6.21
N LYS A 158 103.69 -12.58 -7.16
CA LYS A 158 103.87 -11.12 -7.23
C LYS A 158 102.63 -10.32 -6.82
N LEU A 159 101.44 -10.91 -6.88
CA LEU A 159 100.21 -10.26 -6.39
C LEU A 159 100.27 -9.81 -4.92
N PRO A 160 100.75 -10.61 -3.95
CA PRO A 160 100.85 -10.15 -2.56
C PRO A 160 101.91 -9.06 -2.38
N HIS A 161 103.02 -9.10 -3.14
CA HIS A 161 104.05 -8.05 -3.11
C HIS A 161 103.50 -6.71 -3.60
N LEU A 162 102.82 -6.71 -4.76
CA LEU A 162 102.19 -5.51 -5.31
C LEU A 162 101.08 -4.95 -4.41
N ASN A 163 100.25 -5.79 -3.80
CA ASN A 163 99.26 -5.32 -2.82
C ASN A 163 99.93 -4.74 -1.55
N GLN A 164 101.04 -5.32 -1.09
CA GLN A 164 101.79 -4.81 0.06
C GLN A 164 102.51 -3.48 -0.26
N GLU A 165 103.01 -3.29 -1.48
CA GLU A 165 103.51 -2.00 -1.97
C GLU A 165 102.39 -0.96 -2.09
N PHE A 166 101.21 -1.34 -2.60
CA PHE A 166 100.06 -0.43 -2.69
C PHE A 166 99.53 0.02 -1.33
N ASP A 167 99.41 -0.88 -0.33
CA ASP A 167 99.01 -0.49 1.03
C ASP A 167 100.11 0.32 1.75
N GLY A 168 101.38 0.10 1.44
CA GLY A 168 102.48 0.97 1.89
C GLY A 168 102.30 2.40 1.38
N LEU A 169 102.24 2.56 0.06
CA LEU A 169 102.08 3.86 -0.61
C LEU A 169 100.77 4.57 -0.24
N LEU A 170 99.68 3.83 -0.02
CA LEU A 170 98.38 4.39 0.38
C LEU A 170 98.40 4.93 1.82
N ASN A 171 99.19 4.33 2.72
CA ASN A 171 99.34 4.83 4.09
C ASN A 171 100.34 5.99 4.16
N GLU A 172 101.40 5.99 3.36
CA GLU A 172 102.31 7.13 3.21
C GLU A 172 101.58 8.36 2.64
N CYS A 173 100.72 8.17 1.63
CA CYS A 173 99.84 9.22 1.09
C CYS A 173 98.73 9.71 2.06
N LYS A 174 98.43 8.96 3.13
CA LYS A 174 97.51 9.40 4.20
C LYS A 174 98.24 10.17 5.29
N ALA A 175 99.46 9.75 5.66
CA ALA A 175 100.31 10.48 6.60
C ALA A 175 100.59 11.91 6.10
N PHE A 176 100.92 12.07 4.81
CA PHE A 176 101.23 13.38 4.22
C PHE A 176 100.02 14.32 4.02
N ARG A 177 98.81 13.90 4.42
CA ARG A 177 97.59 14.74 4.38
C ARG A 177 96.97 14.98 5.76
N GLY A 178 97.65 14.55 6.84
CA GLY A 178 97.18 14.70 8.22
C GLY A 178 97.53 16.05 8.87
N GLU A 179 98.65 16.68 8.50
CA GLU A 179 99.15 17.88 9.16
C GLU A 179 99.27 19.09 8.24
N ASN A 180 99.00 20.28 8.81
CA ASN A 180 99.23 21.61 8.22
C ASN A 180 98.40 21.98 6.99
N LEU A 181 97.06 21.95 7.14
CA LEU A 181 96.20 22.96 6.48
C LEU A 181 96.14 24.25 7.32
N ASP A 182 97.30 24.76 7.74
CA ASP A 182 97.51 26.12 8.25
C ASP A 182 98.99 26.52 8.06
N LYS A 183 99.31 27.82 8.14
CA LYS A 183 100.64 28.45 7.91
C LYS A 183 101.11 28.50 6.45
N LYS A 184 100.33 29.22 5.64
CA LYS A 184 100.73 30.51 5.04
C LYS A 184 102.24 30.90 5.16
N VAL A 185 102.82 31.33 4.02
CA VAL A 185 104.10 32.05 3.77
C VAL A 185 105.36 31.23 3.37
N ASN A 186 106.03 31.76 2.32
CA ASN A 186 107.38 31.48 1.78
C ASN A 186 107.73 30.08 1.24
N LEU A 187 107.73 29.95 -0.10
CA LEU A 187 108.62 29.03 -0.83
C LEU A 187 108.93 29.45 -2.30
N ASP A 188 108.89 30.76 -2.60
CA ASP A 188 109.17 31.31 -3.94
C ASP A 188 110.67 31.18 -4.33
N GLU A 189 111.56 31.13 -3.32
CA GLU A 189 113.02 31.05 -3.46
C GLU A 189 113.51 29.83 -4.27
N LYS A 190 112.85 28.68 -4.12
CA LYS A 190 113.41 27.40 -4.60
C LYS A 190 113.14 27.12 -6.08
N CYS A 191 112.18 27.80 -6.70
CA CYS A 191 111.87 27.68 -8.12
C CYS A 191 112.80 28.50 -9.04
N SER A 192 113.83 29.15 -8.48
CA SER A 192 114.88 29.86 -9.23
C SER A 192 116.05 28.95 -9.60
N VAL A 193 116.56 28.18 -8.64
CA VAL A 193 117.82 27.41 -8.75
C VAL A 193 117.75 26.31 -9.81
N GLU A 194 116.69 25.49 -9.81
CA GLU A 194 116.47 24.41 -10.80
C GLU A 194 116.48 24.93 -12.25
N ARG A 195 115.87 26.09 -12.49
CA ARG A 195 115.83 26.72 -13.82
C ARG A 195 117.19 27.27 -14.25
N HIS A 196 118.00 27.74 -13.30
CA HIS A 196 119.34 28.25 -13.60
C HIS A 196 120.33 27.12 -13.93
N PHE A 197 120.18 25.94 -13.31
CA PHE A 197 120.99 24.75 -13.58
C PHE A 197 120.78 24.21 -15.01
N VAL A 198 119.52 24.01 -15.41
CA VAL A 198 119.17 23.50 -16.75
C VAL A 198 119.61 24.46 -17.86
N MET A 199 119.54 25.78 -17.63
CA MET A 199 120.00 26.79 -18.58
C MET A 199 121.51 26.72 -18.82
N ASN A 200 122.29 26.55 -17.74
CA ASN A 200 123.75 26.47 -17.78
C ASN A 200 124.25 25.19 -18.48
N GLU A 201 123.61 24.03 -18.26
CA GLU A 201 123.89 22.79 -19.02
C GLU A 201 123.64 22.97 -20.52
N MET A 202 122.54 23.63 -20.90
CA MET A 202 122.18 23.83 -22.31
C MET A 202 123.17 24.75 -23.05
N GLU A 203 123.75 25.72 -22.37
CA GLU A 203 124.79 26.61 -22.91
C GLU A 203 126.18 25.92 -22.99
N ASN A 204 126.50 25.04 -22.04
CA ASN A 204 127.71 24.21 -22.04
C ASN A 204 127.73 23.20 -23.21
N LEU A 205 126.57 22.63 -23.57
CA LEU A 205 126.43 21.76 -24.74
C LEU A 205 126.56 22.55 -26.05
N LYS A 206 125.90 23.71 -26.14
CA LYS A 206 125.88 24.55 -27.36
C LYS A 206 127.25 25.13 -27.72
N SER A 207 128.04 25.51 -26.72
CA SER A 207 129.43 25.97 -26.91
C SER A 207 130.42 24.86 -27.28
N LYS A 208 130.05 23.59 -27.09
CA LYS A 208 130.87 22.41 -27.43
C LYS A 208 130.74 22.02 -28.90
N ASP A 209 129.52 22.01 -29.44
CA ASP A 209 129.26 21.79 -30.88
C ASP A 209 129.84 22.92 -31.75
N GLN A 210 129.85 24.16 -31.26
CA GLN A 210 130.45 25.25 -32.03
C GLN A 210 131.98 25.12 -32.15
N LYS A 211 132.66 24.53 -31.15
CA LYS A 211 134.11 24.30 -31.20
C LYS A 211 134.53 23.15 -32.11
N THR A 212 133.75 22.06 -32.19
CA THR A 212 134.05 20.92 -33.07
C THR A 212 133.86 21.24 -34.55
N SER A 213 133.01 22.23 -34.88
CA SER A 213 132.82 22.72 -36.25
C SER A 213 134.05 23.47 -36.81
N GLU A 214 134.84 24.14 -35.96
CA GLU A 214 135.92 25.02 -36.42
C GLU A 214 137.21 24.24 -36.73
N GLU A 215 137.56 23.21 -35.95
CA GLU A 215 138.79 22.42 -36.14
C GLU A 215 138.81 21.57 -37.43
N TYR A 216 137.64 21.17 -37.96
CA TYR A 216 137.55 20.43 -39.24
C TYR A 216 137.68 21.33 -40.48
N THR A 217 137.32 22.61 -40.37
CA THR A 217 137.43 23.55 -41.52
C THR A 217 138.86 24.02 -41.77
N GLN A 218 139.74 23.98 -40.74
CA GLN A 218 141.14 24.40 -40.87
C GLN A 218 142.09 23.32 -41.45
N LYS A 219 141.61 22.09 -41.70
CA LYS A 219 142.40 21.02 -42.35
C LYS A 219 142.04 20.71 -43.80
N THR A 220 141.04 21.39 -44.39
CA THR A 220 140.53 21.06 -45.74
C THR A 220 140.61 22.25 -46.71
N ARG A 221 141.76 22.95 -46.76
CA ARG A 221 142.06 23.93 -47.82
C ARG A 221 143.47 23.80 -48.40
N LYS A 222 143.54 22.99 -49.47
CA LYS A 222 144.41 23.14 -50.65
C LYS A 222 145.93 23.09 -50.47
N LEU A 223 146.50 21.90 -50.72
CA LEU A 223 147.65 21.78 -51.63
C LEU A 223 147.19 21.06 -52.92
N GLN A 224 147.05 21.84 -53.99
CA GLN A 224 146.76 21.46 -55.39
C GLN A 224 146.86 22.79 -56.17
N THR A 225 147.55 22.95 -57.30
CA THR A 225 148.22 22.08 -58.31
C THR A 225 149.31 22.92 -59.01
N PRO A 226 150.03 22.49 -60.07
CA PRO A 226 150.36 21.14 -60.61
C PRO A 226 151.88 20.82 -60.39
N CYS A 227 152.46 19.62 -60.54
CA CYS A 227 152.43 18.59 -61.60
C CYS A 227 153.20 18.94 -62.89
N GLU A 228 154.43 18.39 -63.04
CA GLU A 228 155.03 17.99 -64.32
C GLU A 228 156.22 17.04 -64.07
N THR A 229 156.32 15.94 -64.84
CA THR A 229 157.51 15.06 -65.11
C THR A 229 158.38 14.50 -63.94
N GLU A 230 158.87 13.25 -63.95
CA GLU A 230 158.49 12.02 -64.66
C GLU A 230 159.11 10.77 -63.95
N LYS A 231 158.94 9.59 -64.57
CA LYS A 231 159.70 8.33 -64.38
C LYS A 231 161.23 8.56 -64.45
N GLU A 232 162.15 7.74 -63.90
CA GLU A 232 162.06 6.48 -63.13
C GLU A 232 163.35 6.25 -62.31
N THR A 233 163.54 5.07 -61.71
CA THR A 233 164.63 4.74 -60.77
C THR A 233 165.96 4.32 -61.42
N LEU A 234 167.07 4.76 -60.80
CA LEU A 234 168.34 4.01 -60.61
C LEU A 234 168.92 3.21 -61.81
N LYS A 235 169.98 3.75 -62.45
CA LYS A 235 171.31 3.10 -62.36
C LYS A 235 172.50 4.00 -62.74
N LYS A 236 173.48 3.97 -61.84
CA LYS A 236 174.95 4.07 -62.00
C LYS A 236 175.55 4.68 -63.30
N ALA A 237 176.38 5.69 -63.09
CA ALA A 237 177.56 6.00 -63.92
C ALA A 237 178.54 4.79 -63.97
N VAL A 238 179.56 4.72 -64.85
CA VAL A 238 180.36 5.83 -65.42
C VAL A 238 181.08 5.43 -66.72
N GLN A 239 181.69 6.43 -67.37
CA GLN A 239 182.74 6.38 -68.41
C GLN A 239 182.37 6.05 -69.87
N GLN A 240 182.57 7.07 -70.70
CA GLN A 240 183.16 6.93 -72.04
C GLN A 240 184.66 6.56 -71.92
N SER A 241 185.17 5.80 -72.88
CA SER A 241 186.56 5.84 -73.34
C SER A 241 186.57 5.41 -74.82
N VAL A 242 187.54 5.87 -75.62
CA VAL A 242 187.53 5.75 -77.09
C VAL A 242 188.90 5.26 -77.60
N LEU A 243 188.92 4.71 -78.82
CA LEU A 243 190.09 4.21 -79.59
C LEU A 243 190.56 2.82 -79.10
N GLU A 244 190.35 1.70 -79.83
CA GLU A 244 190.96 1.25 -81.13
C GLU A 244 191.96 0.10 -80.85
N THR A 245 192.20 -0.94 -81.68
CA THR A 245 191.84 -1.24 -83.09
C THR A 245 191.47 -2.73 -83.29
N ASN A 246 190.87 -3.07 -84.45
CA ASN A 246 190.99 -4.30 -85.25
C ASN A 246 191.07 -5.69 -84.58
N SER A 247 190.04 -6.52 -84.83
CA SER A 247 190.21 -7.73 -85.68
C SER A 247 188.86 -8.15 -86.29
N GLN A 248 188.88 -8.83 -87.44
CA GLN A 248 187.69 -9.35 -88.11
C GLN A 248 187.32 -10.77 -87.61
N GLN A 249 186.14 -11.22 -88.03
CA GLN A 249 185.74 -12.64 -88.16
C GLN A 249 185.25 -13.36 -86.88
N GLY A 250 183.99 -13.12 -86.52
CA GLY A 250 183.26 -13.86 -85.47
C GLY A 250 181.73 -13.72 -85.48
N GLU A 251 181.11 -13.14 -86.52
CA GLU A 251 179.69 -12.81 -86.54
C GLU A 251 178.81 -13.90 -87.18
N MET A 252 178.28 -14.83 -86.38
CA MET A 252 177.00 -15.50 -86.71
C MET A 252 176.29 -16.15 -85.52
N GLU A 253 177.02 -16.83 -84.62
CA GLU A 253 176.39 -17.77 -83.68
C GLU A 253 175.71 -17.13 -82.45
N GLN A 254 176.09 -15.92 -82.03
CA GLN A 254 175.44 -15.24 -80.88
C GLN A 254 174.09 -14.59 -81.20
N LYS A 255 173.67 -14.49 -82.46
CA LYS A 255 172.42 -13.77 -82.82
C LYS A 255 171.15 -14.59 -82.56
N MET A 256 171.27 -15.92 -82.47
CA MET A 256 170.13 -16.84 -82.34
C MET A 256 169.61 -17.02 -80.90
N SER A 257 170.37 -16.62 -79.88
CA SER A 257 169.96 -16.76 -78.47
C SER A 257 169.15 -15.56 -77.95
N SER A 258 169.44 -14.34 -78.41
CA SER A 258 168.76 -13.13 -77.96
C SER A 258 167.31 -13.02 -78.46
N GLU A 259 167.05 -13.38 -79.72
CA GLU A 259 165.69 -13.32 -80.31
C GLU A 259 164.70 -14.26 -79.58
N ALA A 260 165.19 -15.38 -79.02
CA ALA A 260 164.36 -16.31 -78.24
C ALA A 260 163.96 -15.75 -76.87
N GLU A 261 164.84 -15.01 -76.19
CA GLU A 261 164.59 -14.45 -74.87
C GLU A 261 163.70 -13.19 -74.95
N GLU A 262 163.92 -12.34 -75.98
CA GLU A 262 163.05 -11.21 -76.29
C GLU A 262 161.63 -11.67 -76.67
N GLY A 263 161.50 -12.72 -77.49
CA GLY A 263 160.21 -13.28 -77.87
C GLY A 263 159.39 -13.78 -76.67
N PHE A 264 160.04 -14.42 -75.69
CA PHE A 264 159.39 -14.87 -74.46
C PHE A 264 158.89 -13.69 -73.60
N LEU A 265 159.71 -12.64 -73.45
CA LEU A 265 159.31 -11.41 -72.74
C LEU A 265 158.15 -10.70 -73.44
N LEU A 266 158.18 -10.59 -74.78
CA LEU A 266 157.11 -9.97 -75.56
C LEU A 266 155.78 -10.74 -75.43
N GLN A 267 155.84 -12.08 -75.37
CA GLN A 267 154.67 -12.92 -75.11
C GLN A 267 154.15 -12.76 -73.67
N GLN A 268 155.05 -12.59 -72.69
CA GLN A 268 154.69 -12.36 -71.30
C GLN A 268 154.02 -10.99 -71.09
N VAL A 269 154.54 -9.94 -71.74
CA VAL A 269 153.91 -8.60 -71.77
C VAL A 269 152.52 -8.67 -72.40
N LYS A 270 152.37 -9.27 -73.60
CA LYS A 270 151.06 -9.42 -74.24
C LYS A 270 150.05 -10.20 -73.39
N LYS A 271 150.50 -11.18 -72.61
CA LYS A 271 149.64 -11.89 -71.66
C LYS A 271 149.21 -10.99 -70.50
N LEU A 272 150.13 -10.19 -69.94
CA LEU A 272 149.82 -9.24 -68.87
C LEU A 272 148.92 -8.09 -69.36
N GLU A 273 149.09 -7.62 -70.59
CA GLU A 273 148.18 -6.65 -71.25
C GLU A 273 146.77 -7.23 -71.39
N ALA A 274 146.64 -8.46 -71.89
CA ALA A 274 145.36 -9.15 -71.99
C ALA A 274 144.69 -9.40 -70.62
N ASP A 275 145.46 -9.81 -69.61
CA ASP A 275 144.97 -9.96 -68.24
C ASP A 275 144.55 -8.61 -67.62
N LEU A 276 145.29 -7.52 -67.88
CA LEU A 276 144.96 -6.17 -67.42
C LEU A 276 143.69 -5.64 -68.08
N GLU A 277 143.50 -5.85 -69.38
CA GLU A 277 142.26 -5.46 -70.06
C GLU A 277 141.07 -6.32 -69.59
N GLU A 278 141.28 -7.61 -69.34
CA GLU A 278 140.25 -8.47 -68.72
C GLU A 278 139.87 -7.98 -67.31
N LYS A 279 140.85 -7.52 -66.50
CA LYS A 279 140.55 -6.93 -65.19
C LYS A 279 139.87 -5.55 -65.35
N SER A 280 140.28 -4.75 -66.33
CA SER A 280 139.69 -3.44 -66.66
C SER A 280 138.21 -3.59 -67.00
N GLN A 281 137.86 -4.51 -67.91
CA GLN A 281 136.49 -4.84 -68.25
C GLN A 281 135.70 -5.34 -67.02
N LYS A 282 136.23 -6.29 -66.25
CA LYS A 282 135.57 -6.80 -65.04
C LYS A 282 135.39 -5.75 -63.95
N ILE A 283 136.30 -4.78 -63.82
CA ILE A 283 136.16 -3.60 -62.94
C ILE A 283 135.04 -2.69 -63.46
N ASN A 284 134.96 -2.45 -64.76
CA ASN A 284 133.91 -1.63 -65.37
C ASN A 284 132.51 -2.28 -65.25
N GLU A 285 132.41 -3.59 -65.43
CA GLU A 285 131.18 -4.36 -65.21
C GLU A 285 130.76 -4.35 -63.73
N ARG A 286 131.69 -4.57 -62.80
CA ARG A 286 131.42 -4.43 -61.35
C ARG A 286 131.02 -3.01 -60.96
N ARG A 287 131.60 -1.98 -61.59
CA ARG A 287 131.22 -0.57 -61.40
C ARG A 287 129.80 -0.31 -61.90
N LYS A 288 129.42 -0.81 -63.09
CA LYS A 288 128.06 -0.74 -63.63
C LYS A 288 127.05 -1.48 -62.74
N HIS A 289 127.40 -2.66 -62.23
CA HIS A 289 126.55 -3.41 -61.29
C HIS A 289 126.37 -2.67 -59.96
N SER A 290 127.45 -2.14 -59.39
CA SER A 290 127.42 -1.35 -58.15
C SER A 290 126.56 -0.08 -58.31
N GLN A 291 126.66 0.60 -59.45
CA GLN A 291 125.82 1.76 -59.77
C GLN A 291 124.32 1.36 -59.88
N LYS A 292 123.98 0.29 -60.61
CA LYS A 292 122.60 -0.22 -60.67
C LYS A 292 122.05 -0.63 -59.31
N LEU A 293 122.88 -1.24 -58.45
CA LEU A 293 122.50 -1.61 -57.09
C LEU A 293 122.22 -0.35 -56.24
N LYS A 294 123.05 0.69 -56.38
CA LYS A 294 122.86 2.00 -55.72
C LYS A 294 121.57 2.67 -56.18
N GLU A 295 121.30 2.69 -57.49
CA GLU A 295 120.06 3.20 -58.08
C GLU A 295 118.83 2.46 -57.54
N ARG A 296 118.87 1.11 -57.50
CA ARG A 296 117.77 0.31 -56.96
C ARG A 296 117.56 0.50 -55.45
N ILE A 297 118.64 0.73 -54.69
CA ILE A 297 118.54 1.11 -53.27
C ILE A 297 117.87 2.48 -53.12
N GLN A 298 118.25 3.47 -53.93
CA GLN A 298 117.61 4.81 -53.91
C GLN A 298 116.13 4.74 -54.31
N GLU A 299 115.77 3.92 -55.29
CA GLU A 299 114.38 3.70 -55.69
C GLU A 299 113.56 3.03 -54.58
N LEU A 300 114.07 1.95 -53.97
CA LEU A 300 113.40 1.28 -52.85
C LEU A 300 113.27 2.17 -51.61
N GLN A 301 114.29 2.99 -51.33
CA GLN A 301 114.24 4.03 -50.29
C GLN A 301 113.09 5.02 -50.58
N THR A 302 112.99 5.50 -51.83
CA THR A 302 111.93 6.43 -52.25
C THR A 302 110.54 5.80 -52.14
N GLN A 303 110.36 4.56 -52.59
CA GLN A 303 109.09 3.83 -52.48
C GLN A 303 108.69 3.58 -51.02
N LEU A 304 109.65 3.26 -50.15
CA LEU A 304 109.42 3.08 -48.71
C LEU A 304 109.02 4.40 -48.05
N ASP A 305 109.68 5.51 -48.38
CA ASP A 305 109.38 6.82 -47.79
C ASP A 305 108.07 7.42 -48.35
N GLU A 306 107.71 7.12 -49.59
CA GLU A 306 106.38 7.42 -50.15
C GLU A 306 105.27 6.58 -49.48
N PHE A 307 105.51 5.29 -49.24
CA PHE A 307 104.58 4.42 -48.52
C PHE A 307 104.35 4.87 -47.07
N LYS A 308 105.42 5.20 -46.34
CA LYS A 308 105.32 5.83 -45.00
C LYS A 308 104.50 7.12 -45.05
N ARG A 309 104.74 7.98 -46.04
CA ARG A 309 103.99 9.23 -46.22
C ARG A 309 102.50 9.00 -46.49
N LYS A 310 102.15 7.96 -47.25
CA LYS A 310 100.76 7.58 -47.54
C LYS A 310 100.05 7.09 -46.28
N SER A 311 100.63 6.11 -45.58
CA SER A 311 100.03 5.59 -44.34
C SER A 311 99.99 6.62 -43.21
N GLU A 312 100.96 7.52 -43.10
CA GLU A 312 100.92 8.64 -42.17
C GLU A 312 99.79 9.65 -42.52
N CYS A 313 99.55 9.91 -43.82
CA CYS A 313 98.42 10.74 -44.26
C CYS A 313 97.06 10.06 -43.99
N GLU A 314 96.95 8.75 -44.24
CA GLU A 314 95.73 7.97 -43.95
C GLU A 314 95.42 7.92 -42.45
N LEU A 315 96.42 7.66 -41.60
CA LEU A 315 96.27 7.72 -40.15
C LEU A 315 95.82 9.11 -39.67
N LYS A 316 96.40 10.19 -40.23
CA LYS A 316 95.98 11.58 -39.94
C LYS A 316 94.60 11.95 -40.47
N GLN A 317 94.02 11.17 -41.39
CA GLN A 317 92.63 11.30 -41.80
C GLN A 317 91.72 10.51 -40.85
N LEU A 318 92.03 9.25 -40.57
CA LEU A 318 91.25 8.39 -39.68
C LEU A 318 91.16 8.94 -38.25
N GLU A 319 92.23 9.57 -37.74
CA GLU A 319 92.22 10.24 -36.44
C GLU A 319 91.21 11.42 -36.41
N LYS A 320 91.15 12.22 -37.48
CA LYS A 320 90.16 13.32 -37.61
C LYS A 320 88.73 12.81 -37.76
N GLU A 321 88.54 11.75 -38.53
CA GLU A 321 87.21 11.13 -38.68
C GLU A 321 86.73 10.53 -37.35
N LYS A 322 87.62 9.91 -36.59
CA LYS A 322 87.41 9.45 -35.21
C LYS A 322 87.07 10.62 -34.26
N GLU A 323 87.80 11.74 -34.30
CA GLU A 323 87.48 12.95 -33.52
C GLU A 323 86.07 13.48 -33.85
N ILE A 324 85.74 13.61 -35.14
CA ILE A 324 84.42 14.06 -35.61
C ILE A 324 83.30 13.10 -35.17
N LEU A 325 83.52 11.79 -35.26
CA LEU A 325 82.55 10.79 -34.81
C LEU A 325 82.39 10.77 -33.29
N THR A 326 83.47 10.95 -32.54
CA THR A 326 83.44 11.06 -31.07
C THR A 326 82.67 12.31 -30.64
N GLY A 327 82.91 13.46 -31.27
CA GLY A 327 82.15 14.69 -31.03
C GLY A 327 80.65 14.55 -31.36
N LYS A 328 80.31 13.90 -32.49
CA LYS A 328 78.91 13.59 -32.84
C LYS A 328 78.24 12.66 -31.83
N LEU A 329 78.95 11.63 -31.37
CA LEU A 329 78.45 10.68 -30.36
C LEU A 329 78.23 11.39 -29.01
N GLN A 330 79.16 12.27 -28.61
CA GLN A 330 79.03 13.08 -27.39
C GLN A 330 77.83 14.04 -27.47
N ASN A 331 77.64 14.73 -28.60
CA ASN A 331 76.49 15.61 -28.82
C ASN A 331 75.16 14.83 -28.77
N SER A 332 75.06 13.70 -29.48
CA SER A 332 73.86 12.86 -29.46
C SER A 332 73.57 12.28 -28.07
N SER A 333 74.62 11.94 -27.30
CA SER A 333 74.48 11.53 -25.89
C SER A 333 73.91 12.64 -25.01
N LEU A 334 74.36 13.90 -25.22
CA LEU A 334 73.81 15.08 -24.53
C LEU A 334 72.35 15.35 -24.93
N GLU A 335 71.99 15.24 -26.21
CA GLU A 335 70.61 15.37 -26.70
C GLU A 335 69.69 14.30 -26.07
N VAL A 336 70.13 13.03 -26.04
CA VAL A 336 69.38 11.92 -25.40
C VAL A 336 69.23 12.15 -23.89
N ALA A 337 70.25 12.69 -23.21
CA ALA A 337 70.15 13.04 -21.80
C ALA A 337 69.14 14.18 -21.55
N GLN A 338 69.14 15.22 -22.39
CA GLN A 338 68.16 16.32 -22.33
C GLN A 338 66.73 15.84 -22.60
N LEU A 339 66.51 15.03 -23.65
CA LEU A 339 65.20 14.46 -23.96
C LEU A 339 64.69 13.56 -22.82
N LYS A 340 65.56 12.75 -22.21
CA LYS A 340 65.22 11.96 -21.02
C LYS A 340 64.79 12.85 -19.85
N GLN A 341 65.54 13.92 -19.57
CA GLN A 341 65.20 14.86 -18.50
C GLN A 341 63.85 15.56 -18.75
N ILE A 342 63.56 15.96 -20.00
CA ILE A 342 62.28 16.57 -20.38
C ILE A 342 61.12 15.57 -20.19
N LEU A 343 61.26 14.32 -20.63
CA LEU A 343 60.25 13.28 -20.45
C LEU A 343 60.01 12.97 -18.96
N GLU A 344 61.06 12.90 -18.15
CA GLU A 344 60.95 12.67 -16.72
C GLU A 344 60.30 13.86 -15.98
N GLN A 345 60.59 15.10 -16.38
CA GLN A 345 59.88 16.27 -15.87
C GLN A 345 58.39 16.27 -16.28
N GLN A 346 58.06 15.92 -17.53
CA GLN A 346 56.67 15.81 -17.97
C GLN A 346 55.92 14.72 -17.19
N ALA A 347 56.52 13.55 -17.00
CA ALA A 347 55.94 12.45 -16.21
C ALA A 347 55.66 12.89 -14.76
N ASN A 348 56.56 13.64 -14.13
CA ASN A 348 56.35 14.20 -12.80
C ASN A 348 55.24 15.27 -12.79
N ASN A 349 55.20 16.19 -13.77
CA ASN A 349 54.15 17.20 -13.89
C ASN A 349 52.74 16.55 -14.03
N PHE A 350 52.61 15.49 -14.83
CA PHE A 350 51.35 14.73 -14.96
C PHE A 350 50.99 14.02 -13.66
N LYS A 351 51.96 13.38 -12.99
CA LYS A 351 51.79 12.68 -11.70
C LYS A 351 51.32 13.63 -10.59
N GLU A 352 51.82 14.87 -10.55
CA GLU A 352 51.36 15.90 -9.62
C GLU A 352 49.98 16.46 -9.98
N SER A 353 49.72 16.71 -11.26
CA SER A 353 48.40 17.15 -11.74
C SER A 353 47.31 16.13 -11.41
N LEU A 354 47.60 14.83 -11.60
CA LEU A 354 46.70 13.73 -11.25
C LEU A 354 46.48 13.63 -9.74
N LYS A 355 47.52 13.78 -8.91
CA LYS A 355 47.37 13.87 -7.44
C LYS A 355 46.46 15.04 -7.04
N LYS A 356 46.66 16.22 -7.62
CA LYS A 356 45.86 17.42 -7.34
C LYS A 356 44.39 17.22 -7.72
N HIS A 357 44.13 16.66 -8.90
CA HIS A 357 42.77 16.34 -9.36
C HIS A 357 42.09 15.31 -8.45
N ASN A 358 42.78 14.22 -8.07
CA ASN A 358 42.22 13.20 -7.19
C ASN A 358 41.93 13.74 -5.78
N LEU A 359 42.80 14.61 -5.24
CA LEU A 359 42.55 15.29 -3.96
C LEU A 359 41.34 16.23 -4.04
N GLN A 360 41.17 16.95 -5.14
CA GLN A 360 40.02 17.84 -5.35
C GLN A 360 38.71 17.04 -5.48
N SER A 361 38.70 16.00 -6.34
CA SER A 361 37.54 15.11 -6.51
C SER A 361 37.13 14.44 -5.20
N ASN A 362 38.08 14.07 -4.34
CA ASN A 362 37.77 13.50 -3.03
C ASN A 362 37.16 14.53 -2.07
N LYS A 363 37.66 15.78 -2.04
CA LYS A 363 37.04 16.87 -1.26
C LYS A 363 35.61 17.19 -1.73
N GLU A 364 35.37 17.16 -3.03
CA GLU A 364 34.05 17.39 -3.60
C GLU A 364 33.08 16.25 -3.26
N LYS A 365 33.53 14.99 -3.31
CA LYS A 365 32.75 13.83 -2.85
C LYS A 365 32.46 13.90 -1.34
N GLU A 366 33.45 14.27 -0.53
CA GLU A 366 33.29 14.42 0.93
C GLU A 366 32.28 15.53 1.25
N LYS A 367 32.35 16.67 0.57
CA LYS A 367 31.35 17.73 0.70
C LYS A 367 29.96 17.26 0.29
N LEU A 368 29.82 16.63 -0.89
CA LEU A 368 28.53 16.11 -1.37
C LEU A 368 27.93 15.06 -0.43
N LEU A 369 28.75 14.19 0.17
CA LEU A 369 28.30 13.24 1.20
C LEU A 369 27.84 13.98 2.47
N GLN A 370 28.53 15.03 2.89
CA GLN A 370 28.13 15.82 4.05
C GLN A 370 26.83 16.60 3.81
N ASP A 371 26.68 17.21 2.63
CA ASP A 371 25.48 17.92 2.20
C ASP A 371 24.28 16.95 2.11
N LEU A 372 24.44 15.79 1.47
CA LEU A 372 23.43 14.73 1.44
C LEU A 372 23.05 14.23 2.85
N GLN A 373 24.03 14.06 3.75
CA GLN A 373 23.77 13.65 5.13
C GLN A 373 22.97 14.72 5.90
N ASN A 374 23.21 16.01 5.62
CA ASN A 374 22.49 17.11 6.24
C ASN A 374 21.05 17.19 5.73
N THR A 375 20.84 17.20 4.41
CA THR A 375 19.49 17.13 3.81
C THR A 375 18.70 15.89 4.25
N THR A 376 19.38 14.75 4.48
CA THR A 376 18.74 13.54 5.04
C THR A 376 18.23 13.76 6.46
N LYS A 377 19.02 14.41 7.34
CA LYS A 377 18.60 14.76 8.71
C LYS A 377 17.46 15.78 8.72
N GLU A 378 17.52 16.78 7.83
CA GLU A 378 16.49 17.81 7.69
C GLU A 378 15.16 17.19 7.23
N ASN A 379 15.19 16.32 6.20
CA ASN A 379 14.01 15.59 5.74
C ASN A 379 13.43 14.66 6.82
N GLN A 380 14.27 14.02 7.64
CA GLN A 380 13.81 13.24 8.79
C GLN A 380 13.13 14.11 9.85
N ASN A 381 13.68 15.30 10.15
CA ASN A 381 13.08 16.23 11.10
C ASN A 381 11.74 16.80 10.58
N VAL A 382 11.68 17.21 9.31
CA VAL A 382 10.45 17.67 8.64
C VAL A 382 9.38 16.56 8.65
N LYS A 383 9.76 15.31 8.37
CA LYS A 383 8.86 14.16 8.47
C LYS A 383 8.27 14.00 9.88
N LEU A 384 9.12 14.01 10.92
CA LEU A 384 8.66 13.89 12.31
C LEU A 384 7.76 15.07 12.73
N GLN A 385 8.07 16.29 12.28
CA GLN A 385 7.23 17.47 12.50
C GLN A 385 5.87 17.36 11.80
N LEU A 386 5.83 16.83 10.58
CA LEU A 386 4.62 16.60 9.81
C LEU A 386 3.75 15.50 10.44
N GLU A 387 4.35 14.36 10.82
CA GLU A 387 3.66 13.29 11.55
C GLU A 387 3.07 13.78 12.89
N ALA A 388 3.83 14.58 13.64
CA ALA A 388 3.34 15.20 14.88
C ALA A 388 2.24 16.24 14.63
N SER A 389 2.23 16.90 13.46
CA SER A 389 1.15 17.81 13.05
C SER A 389 -0.12 17.02 12.69
N HIS A 390 0.00 16.01 11.83
CA HIS A 390 -1.10 15.12 11.44
C HIS A 390 -1.75 14.45 12.65
N GLN A 391 -0.96 13.95 13.61
CA GLN A 391 -1.51 13.33 14.82
C GLN A 391 -2.28 14.33 15.71
N LYS A 392 -1.91 15.62 15.72
CA LYS A 392 -2.70 16.67 16.40
C LYS A 392 -4.01 16.94 15.67
N VAL A 393 -3.98 17.06 14.34
CA VAL A 393 -5.18 17.29 13.52
C VAL A 393 -6.17 16.14 13.67
N LEU A 394 -5.71 14.89 13.58
CA LEU A 394 -6.55 13.69 13.79
C LEU A 394 -7.20 13.70 15.18
N LYS A 395 -6.44 13.96 16.25
CA LYS A 395 -6.96 14.06 17.64
C LYS A 395 -7.95 15.21 17.83
N MET A 396 -7.88 16.27 17.03
CA MET A 396 -8.87 17.36 17.05
C MET A 396 -10.14 17.01 16.27
N LEU A 397 -10.01 16.39 15.09
CA LEU A 397 -11.13 15.90 14.29
C LEU A 397 -11.93 14.81 15.01
N GLU A 398 -11.24 13.87 15.67
CA GLU A 398 -11.85 12.82 16.50
C GLU A 398 -12.67 13.42 17.65
N LYS A 399 -12.10 14.39 18.39
CA LYS A 399 -12.82 15.12 19.45
C LYS A 399 -14.04 15.87 18.91
N ASN A 400 -13.89 16.57 17.78
CA ASN A 400 -14.99 17.32 17.18
C ASN A 400 -16.12 16.38 16.74
N LYS A 401 -15.80 15.29 16.05
CA LYS A 401 -16.78 14.29 15.59
C LYS A 401 -17.49 13.59 16.76
N ASN A 402 -16.79 13.32 17.85
CA ASN A 402 -17.40 12.75 19.06
C ASN A 402 -18.33 13.77 19.77
N GLN A 403 -18.01 15.07 19.73
CA GLN A 403 -18.88 16.12 20.24
C GLN A 403 -20.12 16.33 19.36
N GLU A 404 -19.96 16.39 18.03
CA GLU A 404 -21.05 16.47 17.06
C GLU A 404 -22.01 15.27 17.21
N LEU A 405 -21.47 14.05 17.31
CA LEU A 405 -22.24 12.83 17.55
C LEU A 405 -23.08 12.96 18.83
N LYS A 406 -22.45 13.31 19.96
CA LYS A 406 -23.15 13.52 21.23
C LYS A 406 -24.25 14.58 21.12
N GLU A 407 -24.01 15.68 20.41
CA GLU A 407 -25.02 16.72 20.19
C GLU A 407 -26.17 16.26 19.28
N THR A 408 -25.93 15.33 18.33
CA THR A 408 -27.02 14.70 17.57
C THR A 408 -27.81 13.69 18.40
N GLU A 409 -27.16 12.87 19.24
CA GLU A 409 -27.84 11.95 20.17
C GLU A 409 -28.70 12.72 21.18
N GLU A 410 -28.17 13.80 21.75
CA GLU A 410 -28.91 14.65 22.69
C GLU A 410 -30.11 15.36 22.02
N ARG A 411 -30.00 15.77 20.75
CA ARG A 411 -31.12 16.33 19.98
C ARG A 411 -32.20 15.28 19.72
N LEU A 412 -31.81 14.13 19.15
CA LEU A 412 -32.72 13.02 18.87
C LEU A 412 -33.45 12.54 20.13
N LYS A 413 -32.75 12.48 21.28
CA LYS A 413 -33.35 12.14 22.57
C LYS A 413 -34.35 13.20 23.07
N LYS A 414 -34.12 14.48 22.81
CA LYS A 414 -35.07 15.57 23.12
C LYS A 414 -36.30 15.48 22.22
N GLU A 415 -36.12 15.29 20.92
CA GLU A 415 -37.20 15.15 19.92
C GLU A 415 -38.06 13.90 20.15
N PHE A 416 -37.45 12.76 20.47
CA PHE A 416 -38.17 11.53 20.83
C PHE A 416 -39.02 11.73 22.09
N ASN A 417 -38.45 12.31 23.14
CA ASN A 417 -39.16 12.57 24.39
C ASN A 417 -40.33 13.56 24.21
N GLU A 418 -40.17 14.58 23.37
CA GLU A 418 -41.24 15.54 23.11
C GLU A 418 -42.35 14.94 22.25
N THR A 419 -41.97 14.17 21.20
CA THR A 419 -42.92 13.41 20.38
C THR A 419 -43.75 12.44 21.23
N PHE A 420 -43.09 11.73 22.16
CA PHE A 420 -43.75 10.82 23.11
C PHE A 420 -44.74 11.56 24.03
N LYS A 421 -44.39 12.74 24.56
CA LYS A 421 -45.32 13.58 25.34
C LYS A 421 -46.53 14.00 24.52
N ILE A 422 -46.30 14.51 23.31
CA ILE A 422 -47.36 14.98 22.39
C ILE A 422 -48.31 13.83 22.06
N GLN A 423 -47.78 12.65 21.72
CA GLN A 423 -48.58 11.47 21.44
C GLN A 423 -49.38 11.01 22.67
N HIS A 424 -48.75 10.92 23.84
CA HIS A 424 -49.42 10.55 25.09
C HIS A 424 -50.52 11.55 25.48
N GLN A 425 -50.29 12.85 25.29
CA GLN A 425 -51.30 13.88 25.51
C GLN A 425 -52.45 13.77 24.49
N SER A 426 -52.16 13.48 23.22
CA SER A 426 -53.17 13.25 22.18
C SER A 426 -54.05 12.04 22.52
N HIS A 427 -53.45 10.88 22.80
CA HIS A 427 -54.18 9.68 23.20
C HIS A 427 -55.04 9.91 24.45
N ARG A 428 -54.54 10.68 25.44
CA ARG A 428 -55.33 11.03 26.64
C ARG A 428 -56.57 11.85 26.30
N LEU A 429 -56.44 12.85 25.42
CA LEU A 429 -57.58 13.69 24.97
C LEU A 429 -58.57 12.89 24.12
N GLU A 430 -58.09 11.97 23.29
CA GLU A 430 -58.92 11.06 22.50
C GLU A 430 -59.75 10.12 23.39
N ILE A 431 -59.12 9.48 24.39
CA ILE A 431 -59.80 8.66 25.40
C ILE A 431 -60.85 9.48 26.15
N GLN A 432 -60.53 10.69 26.61
CA GLN A 432 -61.50 11.57 27.27
C GLN A 432 -62.69 11.95 26.36
N THR A 433 -62.44 12.15 25.06
CA THR A 433 -63.49 12.44 24.07
C THR A 433 -64.40 11.22 23.84
N LEU A 434 -63.82 10.02 23.77
CA LEU A 434 -64.57 8.76 23.66
C LEU A 434 -65.38 8.45 24.93
N GLU A 435 -64.81 8.69 26.11
CA GLU A 435 -65.53 8.60 27.39
C GLU A 435 -66.72 9.55 27.45
N GLU A 436 -66.56 10.81 27.06
CA GLU A 436 -67.66 11.76 27.00
C GLU A 436 -68.75 11.33 26.01
N LYS A 437 -68.36 10.80 24.85
CA LYS A 437 -69.32 10.27 23.88
C LYS A 437 -70.10 9.09 24.46
N ALA A 438 -69.42 8.12 25.06
CA ALA A 438 -70.08 6.97 25.71
C ALA A 438 -71.00 7.38 26.86
N LYS A 439 -70.62 8.37 27.68
CA LYS A 439 -71.47 8.93 28.75
C LYS A 439 -72.72 9.62 28.18
N LYS A 440 -72.61 10.33 27.05
CA LYS A 440 -73.75 10.96 26.37
C LYS A 440 -74.70 9.93 25.76
N GLU A 441 -74.17 8.90 25.12
CA GLU A 441 -74.95 7.78 24.56
C GLU A 441 -75.73 7.03 25.66
N LEU A 442 -75.05 6.66 26.76
CA LEU A 442 -75.69 6.01 27.92
C LEU A 442 -76.76 6.89 28.57
N HIS A 443 -76.54 8.21 28.66
CA HIS A 443 -77.55 9.12 29.19
C HIS A 443 -78.77 9.22 28.28
N TYR A 444 -78.58 9.25 26.94
CA TYR A 444 -79.66 9.23 25.97
C TYR A 444 -80.50 7.94 26.08
N GLU A 445 -79.86 6.77 26.10
CA GLU A 445 -80.57 5.48 26.27
C GLU A 445 -81.33 5.42 27.60
N LEU A 446 -80.74 5.87 28.71
CA LEU A 446 -81.44 5.98 29.99
C LEU A 446 -82.66 6.91 29.91
N GLU A 447 -82.55 8.04 29.22
CA GLU A 447 -83.68 8.97 29.02
C GLU A 447 -84.79 8.34 28.16
N GLN A 448 -84.44 7.56 27.11
CA GLN A 448 -85.41 6.83 26.29
C GLN A 448 -86.11 5.72 27.09
N ILE A 449 -85.37 4.93 27.86
CA ILE A 449 -85.92 3.92 28.76
C ILE A 449 -86.85 4.57 29.80
N GLN A 450 -86.46 5.71 30.38
CA GLN A 450 -87.29 6.45 31.33
C GLN A 450 -88.58 6.99 30.68
N LYS A 451 -88.51 7.49 29.42
CA LYS A 451 -89.70 7.89 28.64
C LYS A 451 -90.63 6.70 28.38
N GLN A 452 -90.10 5.54 27.97
CA GLN A 452 -90.88 4.31 27.76
C GLN A 452 -91.54 3.83 29.06
N GLN A 453 -90.81 3.80 30.17
CA GLN A 453 -91.35 3.46 31.50
C GLN A 453 -92.44 4.45 31.94
N THR A 454 -92.27 5.75 31.68
CA THR A 454 -93.26 6.77 32.03
C THR A 454 -94.56 6.60 31.22
N LEU A 455 -94.46 6.28 29.93
CA LEU A 455 -95.62 5.98 29.08
C LEU A 455 -96.35 4.72 29.56
N LEU A 456 -95.61 3.64 29.87
CA LEU A 456 -96.18 2.38 30.36
C LEU A 456 -96.84 2.54 31.74
N LEU A 457 -96.25 3.31 32.65
CA LEU A 457 -96.87 3.67 33.93
C LEU A 457 -98.10 4.57 33.73
N GLY A 458 -98.12 5.38 32.67
CA GLY A 458 -99.29 6.16 32.25
C GLY A 458 -100.45 5.26 31.83
N SER A 459 -100.22 4.31 30.91
CA SER A 459 -101.26 3.39 30.44
C SER A 459 -101.77 2.48 31.56
N LEU A 460 -100.87 1.92 32.38
CA LEU A 460 -101.26 1.08 33.54
C LEU A 460 -102.06 1.86 34.59
N ARG A 461 -101.79 3.16 34.79
CA ARG A 461 -102.61 4.03 35.66
C ARG A 461 -103.98 4.31 35.05
N MET A 462 -104.07 4.54 33.73
CA MET A 462 -105.35 4.70 33.05
C MET A 462 -106.20 3.44 33.17
N GLU A 463 -105.64 2.28 32.83
CA GLU A 463 -106.30 0.97 32.94
C GLU A 463 -106.75 0.69 34.39
N LEU A 464 -105.89 0.91 35.39
CA LEU A 464 -106.27 0.72 36.79
C LEU A 464 -107.36 1.71 37.24
N SER A 465 -107.38 2.94 36.72
CA SER A 465 -108.46 3.89 36.99
C SER A 465 -109.79 3.49 36.33
N GLU A 466 -109.75 2.92 35.13
CA GLU A 466 -110.92 2.38 34.42
C GLU A 466 -111.47 1.14 35.13
N GLN A 467 -110.60 0.23 35.56
CA GLN A 467 -110.99 -0.91 36.42
C GLN A 467 -111.60 -0.43 37.75
N GLN A 468 -111.12 0.68 38.32
CA GLN A 468 -111.68 1.25 39.55
C GLN A 468 -113.02 1.96 39.32
N THR A 469 -113.25 2.63 38.19
CA THR A 469 -114.59 3.17 37.85
C THR A 469 -115.59 2.06 37.55
N SER A 470 -115.17 1.01 36.84
CA SER A 470 -115.95 -0.21 36.63
C SER A 470 -116.33 -0.88 37.97
N CYS A 471 -115.35 -1.12 38.85
CA CYS A 471 -115.58 -1.71 40.17
C CYS A 471 -116.51 -0.86 41.06
N THR A 472 -116.39 0.47 41.04
CA THR A 472 -117.31 1.35 41.78
C THR A 472 -118.71 1.42 41.16
N SER A 473 -118.85 1.25 39.84
CA SER A 473 -120.15 1.08 39.18
C SER A 473 -120.83 -0.24 39.60
N LEU A 474 -120.10 -1.36 39.53
CA LEU A 474 -120.58 -2.66 40.00
C LEU A 474 -120.95 -2.64 41.49
N LYS A 475 -120.17 -1.93 42.33
CA LYS A 475 -120.49 -1.74 43.75
C LYS A 475 -121.81 -0.99 43.95
N LYS A 476 -122.10 0.04 43.15
CA LYS A 476 -123.41 0.73 43.18
C LYS A 476 -124.55 -0.19 42.77
N GLN A 477 -124.40 -0.96 41.69
CA GLN A 477 -125.40 -1.94 41.26
C GLN A 477 -125.69 -2.97 42.37
N ILE A 478 -124.65 -3.44 43.09
CA ILE A 478 -124.80 -4.33 44.24
C ILE A 478 -125.53 -3.62 45.39
N GLU A 479 -125.23 -2.36 45.69
CA GLU A 479 -125.91 -1.58 46.74
C GLU A 479 -127.38 -1.29 46.41
N GLU A 480 -127.69 -1.02 45.13
CA GLU A 480 -129.05 -0.86 44.59
C GLU A 480 -129.84 -2.17 44.70
N LEU A 481 -129.30 -3.29 44.22
CA LEU A 481 -129.91 -4.62 44.37
C LEU A 481 -130.06 -5.03 45.85
N GLN A 482 -129.14 -4.61 46.73
CA GLN A 482 -129.29 -4.81 48.18
C GLN A 482 -130.37 -3.90 48.81
N MET A 483 -130.62 -2.71 48.27
CA MET A 483 -131.72 -1.84 48.69
C MET A 483 -133.06 -2.39 48.22
N GLU A 484 -133.15 -2.86 46.98
CA GLU A 484 -134.34 -3.51 46.42
C GLU A 484 -134.66 -4.83 47.15
N LEU A 485 -133.65 -5.68 47.40
CA LEU A 485 -133.83 -6.88 48.22
C LEU A 485 -134.28 -6.55 49.65
N ARG A 486 -133.88 -5.38 50.21
CA ARG A 486 -134.37 -4.89 51.50
C ARG A 486 -135.82 -4.43 51.43
N SER A 487 -136.22 -3.67 50.39
CA SER A 487 -137.61 -3.21 50.24
C SER A 487 -138.57 -4.38 50.02
N VAL A 488 -138.20 -5.35 49.19
CA VAL A 488 -138.94 -6.61 49.00
C VAL A 488 -139.06 -7.39 50.31
N ARG A 489 -137.99 -7.47 51.12
CA ARG A 489 -138.06 -8.10 52.46
C ARG A 489 -138.98 -7.34 53.42
N THR A 490 -139.03 -6.01 53.40
CA THR A 490 -139.94 -5.24 54.26
C THR A 490 -141.40 -5.36 53.81
N LEU A 491 -141.66 -5.37 52.50
CA LEU A 491 -142.99 -5.62 51.94
C LEU A 491 -143.48 -7.03 52.29
N LYS A 492 -142.62 -8.06 52.14
CA LYS A 492 -142.93 -9.44 52.54
C LYS A 492 -143.23 -9.53 54.04
N LYS A 493 -142.48 -8.83 54.91
CA LYS A 493 -142.77 -8.76 56.36
C LYS A 493 -144.10 -8.08 56.68
N GLN A 494 -144.48 -7.02 55.96
CA GLN A 494 -145.80 -6.40 56.13
C GLN A 494 -146.93 -7.34 55.69
N GLN A 495 -146.74 -8.06 54.57
CA GLN A 495 -147.69 -9.07 54.10
C GLN A 495 -147.82 -10.23 55.09
N GLU A 496 -146.70 -10.80 55.55
CA GLU A 496 -146.66 -11.85 56.58
C GLU A 496 -147.32 -11.39 57.89
N GLY A 497 -147.07 -10.14 58.32
CA GLY A 497 -147.72 -9.56 59.50
C GLY A 497 -149.23 -9.39 59.32
N SER A 498 -149.68 -8.93 58.16
CA SER A 498 -151.12 -8.82 57.83
C SER A 498 -151.79 -10.19 57.80
N SER A 499 -151.15 -11.19 57.20
CA SER A 499 -151.63 -12.58 57.20
C SER A 499 -151.62 -13.19 58.60
N GLN A 500 -150.63 -12.90 59.45
CA GLN A 500 -150.63 -13.33 60.85
C GLN A 500 -151.76 -12.70 61.67
N SER A 501 -152.05 -11.41 61.47
CA SER A 501 -153.19 -10.75 62.13
C SER A 501 -154.52 -11.37 61.68
N GLN A 502 -154.65 -11.70 60.39
CA GLN A 502 -155.84 -12.35 59.85
C GLN A 502 -156.01 -13.80 60.38
N ILE A 503 -154.92 -14.56 60.45
CA ILE A 503 -154.89 -15.90 61.08
C ILE A 503 -155.26 -15.82 62.56
N ARG A 504 -154.78 -14.80 63.29
CA ARG A 504 -155.10 -14.61 64.71
C ARG A 504 -156.57 -14.29 64.92
N SER A 505 -157.15 -13.38 64.13
CA SER A 505 -158.60 -13.08 64.15
C SER A 505 -159.45 -14.34 63.95
N LEU A 506 -159.10 -15.18 62.96
CA LEU A 506 -159.79 -16.44 62.69
C LEU A 506 -159.58 -17.50 63.80
N HIS A 507 -158.48 -17.41 64.56
CA HIS A 507 -158.22 -18.27 65.71
C HIS A 507 -159.01 -17.83 66.95
N ASP A 508 -159.06 -16.53 67.22
CA ASP A 508 -159.84 -15.92 68.30
C ASP A 508 -161.35 -16.19 68.09
N GLU A 509 -161.84 -16.11 66.84
CA GLU A 509 -163.20 -16.51 66.45
C GLU A 509 -163.47 -18.01 66.65
N LEU A 510 -162.49 -18.87 66.31
CA LEU A 510 -162.61 -20.32 66.49
C LEU A 510 -162.63 -20.71 67.97
N GLU A 511 -161.78 -20.11 68.80
CA GLU A 511 -161.74 -20.36 70.25
C GLU A 511 -163.03 -19.89 70.93
N LYS A 512 -163.59 -18.75 70.51
CA LYS A 512 -164.92 -18.30 70.94
C LYS A 512 -166.02 -19.30 70.57
N CYS A 513 -166.01 -19.83 69.35
CA CYS A 513 -166.95 -20.89 68.96
C CYS A 513 -166.75 -22.16 69.80
N GLN A 514 -165.50 -22.51 70.16
CA GLN A 514 -165.22 -23.66 71.04
C GLN A 514 -165.69 -23.43 72.47
N SER A 515 -165.63 -22.20 73.02
CA SER A 515 -166.23 -21.90 74.32
C SER A 515 -167.76 -21.99 74.28
N GLU A 516 -168.42 -21.42 73.26
CA GLU A 516 -169.88 -21.48 73.09
C GLU A 516 -170.38 -22.93 72.95
N ILE A 517 -169.69 -23.75 72.15
CA ILE A 517 -169.96 -25.20 72.03
C ILE A 517 -169.75 -25.92 73.37
N SER A 518 -168.82 -25.47 74.21
CA SER A 518 -168.53 -26.07 75.51
C SER A 518 -169.56 -25.68 76.59
N GLU A 519 -170.13 -24.48 76.52
CA GLU A 519 -171.25 -24.08 77.37
C GLU A 519 -172.55 -24.77 76.94
N LEU A 520 -172.87 -24.78 75.65
CA LEU A 520 -174.01 -25.53 75.10
C LEU A 520 -173.94 -27.02 75.45
N LYS A 521 -172.75 -27.63 75.51
CA LYS A 521 -172.57 -29.02 75.97
C LYS A 521 -172.91 -29.22 77.45
N LYS A 522 -172.57 -28.27 78.34
CA LYS A 522 -172.97 -28.32 79.76
C LYS A 522 -174.48 -28.16 79.91
N GLU A 523 -175.06 -27.23 79.16
CA GLU A 523 -176.50 -26.96 79.16
C GLU A 523 -177.30 -28.16 78.64
N ASN A 524 -176.80 -28.84 77.60
CA ASN A 524 -177.38 -30.09 77.10
C ASN A 524 -177.28 -31.24 78.12
N LEU A 525 -176.21 -31.28 78.93
CA LEU A 525 -176.05 -32.24 80.02
C LEU A 525 -177.12 -32.01 81.11
N LEU A 526 -177.29 -30.77 81.56
CA LEU A 526 -178.30 -30.40 82.57
C LEU A 526 -179.73 -30.64 82.07
N LEU A 527 -180.02 -30.39 80.79
CA LEU A 527 -181.29 -30.75 80.16
C LEU A 527 -181.53 -32.26 80.15
N LYS A 528 -180.49 -33.06 79.91
CA LYS A 528 -180.58 -34.52 79.92
C LYS A 528 -180.85 -35.06 81.33
N ASP A 529 -180.14 -34.58 82.34
CA ASP A 529 -180.34 -34.96 83.74
C ASP A 529 -181.77 -34.61 84.21
N ALA A 530 -182.30 -33.45 83.77
CA ALA A 530 -183.69 -33.04 84.03
C ALA A 530 -184.73 -33.93 83.31
N MET A 531 -184.46 -34.37 82.08
CA MET A 531 -185.31 -35.36 81.38
C MET A 531 -185.31 -36.72 82.08
N GLU A 532 -184.17 -37.15 82.64
CA GLU A 532 -184.03 -38.44 83.33
C GLU A 532 -184.81 -38.44 84.66
N LEU A 533 -184.76 -37.33 85.41
CA LEU A 533 -185.63 -37.09 86.59
C LEU A 533 -187.12 -37.13 86.24
N LEU A 534 -187.56 -36.42 85.20
CA LEU A 534 -188.97 -36.40 84.77
C LEU A 534 -189.45 -37.76 84.25
N SER A 535 -188.56 -38.57 83.68
CA SER A 535 -188.88 -39.93 83.21
C SER A 535 -189.11 -40.90 84.37
N ALA A 536 -188.38 -40.76 85.47
CA ALA A 536 -188.58 -41.58 86.67
C ALA A 536 -189.92 -41.27 87.36
N GLU A 537 -190.29 -39.99 87.46
CA GLU A 537 -191.58 -39.55 88.03
C GLU A 537 -192.78 -40.09 87.23
N LEU A 538 -192.66 -40.14 85.90
CA LEU A 538 -193.73 -40.58 84.99
C LEU A 538 -194.06 -42.08 85.13
N GLU A 539 -193.06 -42.95 85.30
CA GLU A 539 -193.30 -44.39 85.55
C GLU A 539 -193.84 -44.65 86.96
N SER A 540 -193.47 -43.83 87.95
CA SER A 540 -194.05 -43.91 89.31
C SER A 540 -195.57 -43.72 89.28
N GLN A 541 -196.06 -42.65 88.63
CA GLN A 541 -197.50 -42.36 88.54
C GLN A 541 -198.29 -43.42 87.73
N LYS A 542 -197.69 -44.02 86.70
CA LYS A 542 -198.29 -45.16 85.98
C LYS A 542 -198.56 -46.35 86.90
N GLN A 543 -197.63 -46.64 87.81
CA GLN A 543 -197.70 -47.83 88.66
C GLN A 543 -198.75 -47.67 89.78
N GLU A 544 -198.99 -46.45 90.24
CA GLU A 544 -200.06 -46.13 91.20
C GLU A 544 -201.46 -46.19 90.55
N ALA A 545 -201.61 -45.69 89.32
CA ALA A 545 -202.88 -45.71 88.58
C ALA A 545 -203.41 -47.14 88.31
N ALA A 546 -202.52 -48.11 88.14
CA ALA A 546 -202.87 -49.47 87.73
C ALA A 546 -203.72 -50.26 88.75
N GLN A 547 -203.59 -49.98 90.05
CA GLN A 547 -204.26 -50.79 91.10
C GLN A 547 -205.67 -50.31 91.46
N LEU A 548 -206.04 -49.07 91.13
CA LEU A 548 -207.38 -48.54 91.41
C LEU A 548 -208.44 -49.01 90.40
N GLN A 549 -208.04 -49.51 89.23
CA GLN A 549 -208.98 -49.94 88.18
C GLN A 549 -209.68 -51.29 88.49
N ASP A 550 -209.11 -52.13 89.37
CA ASP A 550 -209.68 -53.45 89.70
C ASP A 550 -210.72 -53.41 90.84
N ARG A 551 -211.02 -52.20 91.35
CA ARG A 551 -211.92 -51.98 92.50
C ARG A 551 -213.39 -52.34 92.26
N ASP A 552 -213.86 -52.27 91.02
CA ASP A 552 -215.22 -51.76 90.75
C ASP A 552 -216.16 -52.68 89.95
N LYS A 553 -215.84 -53.98 89.80
CA LYS A 553 -216.56 -54.87 88.87
C LYS A 553 -217.74 -55.69 89.42
N GLN A 554 -217.85 -55.94 90.73
CA GLN A 554 -218.85 -56.92 91.22
C GLN A 554 -219.46 -56.58 92.60
N HIS A 555 -220.49 -55.71 92.61
CA HIS A 555 -221.28 -55.41 93.81
C HIS A 555 -222.77 -55.04 93.58
N ARG A 556 -223.42 -55.52 92.50
CA ARG A 556 -224.87 -55.26 92.26
C ARG A 556 -225.65 -56.48 91.72
N ARG A 557 -226.87 -56.67 92.28
CA ARG A 557 -227.95 -57.67 91.98
C ARG A 557 -227.69 -59.05 92.62
N PHE A 558 -228.23 -59.43 93.80
CA PHE A 558 -229.62 -59.59 94.31
C PHE A 558 -230.48 -60.68 93.61
N ALA A 559 -230.83 -61.72 94.39
CA ALA A 559 -232.01 -62.65 94.34
C ALA A 559 -232.56 -63.15 92.98
N LEU A 560 -232.88 -64.43 92.71
CA LEU A 560 -232.94 -65.74 93.41
C LEU A 560 -232.88 -66.85 92.29
N ASN A 561 -232.99 -68.19 92.45
CA ASN A 561 -233.39 -69.11 93.52
C ASN A 561 -232.62 -70.48 93.40
N SER A 562 -233.14 -71.58 93.99
CA SER A 562 -232.67 -72.98 93.89
C SER A 562 -233.13 -73.71 92.59
N HIS A 563 -232.61 -74.88 92.15
CA HIS A 563 -231.79 -75.93 92.81
C HIS A 563 -230.92 -76.78 91.82
N LEU A 564 -229.72 -77.22 92.27
CA LEU A 564 -229.00 -78.51 91.97
C LEU A 564 -228.41 -78.92 90.57
N THR A 565 -227.05 -78.98 90.51
CA THR A 565 -226.13 -80.07 89.97
C THR A 565 -225.78 -80.39 88.47
N VAL A 566 -224.46 -80.66 88.27
CA VAL A 566 -223.77 -81.68 87.40
C VAL A 566 -223.10 -81.32 86.02
N LEU A 567 -221.75 -81.22 86.04
CA LEU A 567 -220.65 -81.65 85.11
C LEU A 567 -220.45 -81.19 83.62
N ILE A 568 -219.27 -80.57 83.37
CA ILE A 568 -218.23 -80.85 82.32
C ILE A 568 -218.31 -80.29 80.84
N ARG A 569 -217.15 -79.76 80.34
CA ARG A 569 -216.51 -79.75 78.95
C ARG A 569 -216.28 -78.47 78.07
N ASP A 570 -215.03 -78.36 77.56
CA ASP A 570 -214.41 -77.89 76.27
C ASP A 570 -214.68 -76.54 75.48
N SER A 571 -213.63 -75.68 75.38
CA SER A 571 -212.87 -75.15 74.18
C SER A 571 -213.42 -74.22 73.03
N ILE A 572 -212.48 -73.52 72.30
CA ILE A 572 -212.43 -73.10 70.83
C ILE A 572 -212.36 -71.58 70.37
N ILE A 573 -211.14 -71.07 70.03
CA ILE A 573 -210.59 -70.48 68.73
C ILE A 573 -211.03 -69.11 68.04
N MET A 574 -210.03 -68.21 67.78
CA MET A 574 -209.76 -67.23 66.63
C MET A 574 -210.68 -66.01 66.26
N PRO A 575 -210.33 -65.08 65.31
CA PRO A 575 -209.01 -64.52 64.85
C PRO A 575 -208.92 -62.99 64.46
N GLU A 576 -207.67 -62.46 64.45
CA GLU A 576 -206.92 -61.64 63.44
C GLU A 576 -207.40 -60.39 62.62
N TRP A 577 -206.53 -59.34 62.68
CA TRP A 577 -205.85 -58.58 61.58
C TRP A 577 -206.53 -57.46 60.73
N SER A 578 -205.64 -56.67 60.07
CA SER A 578 -205.86 -55.57 59.09
C SER A 578 -206.40 -54.24 59.64
N SER A 579 -206.07 -53.05 59.09
CA SER A 579 -205.09 -52.65 58.04
C SER A 579 -204.85 -51.12 58.14
N LYS A 580 -203.60 -50.59 58.07
CA LYS A 580 -202.87 -50.04 56.89
C LYS A 580 -203.21 -48.60 56.46
N CYS A 581 -202.26 -48.03 55.68
CA CYS A 581 -202.33 -46.82 54.83
C CYS A 581 -202.24 -45.46 55.56
N ASP A 582 -201.39 -44.49 55.15
CA ASP A 582 -200.38 -44.45 54.07
C ASP A 582 -199.03 -43.89 54.57
N ALA A 583 -197.83 -44.24 54.07
CA ALA A 583 -197.37 -45.02 52.90
C ALA A 583 -197.16 -44.31 51.53
N CYS A 584 -196.29 -43.30 51.47
CA CYS A 584 -195.42 -43.00 50.30
C CYS A 584 -194.08 -42.41 50.80
N GLN A 585 -192.94 -43.10 50.64
CA GLN A 585 -192.00 -43.08 49.49
C GLN A 585 -191.07 -41.85 49.48
N ASN A 586 -189.74 -41.97 49.49
CA ASN A 586 -188.83 -42.55 48.46
C ASN A 586 -188.98 -41.80 47.11
N LEU A 587 -187.94 -41.32 46.44
CA LEU A 587 -186.51 -41.66 46.33
C LEU A 587 -185.67 -40.35 46.13
N SER A 588 -184.33 -40.27 46.06
CA SER A 588 -183.24 -41.28 45.93
C SER A 588 -181.85 -40.66 46.17
N PHE A 589 -180.96 -41.37 46.90
CA PHE A 589 -179.50 -41.50 46.64
C PHE A 589 -178.60 -40.21 46.61
N LEU A 590 -177.25 -40.23 46.60
CA LEU A 590 -176.27 -41.33 46.49
C LEU A 590 -174.91 -41.00 47.20
N LYS A 591 -174.53 -41.74 48.25
CA LYS A 591 -173.15 -41.96 48.81
C LYS A 591 -172.33 -40.72 49.27
N TYR A 592 -171.31 -40.86 50.14
CA TYR A 592 -170.74 -42.06 50.78
C TYR A 592 -170.55 -41.80 52.29
#